data_AF-M7BAL6-F1
#
_entry.id   AF-M7BAL6-F1
#
_cell.length_a   1.000
_cell.length_b   1.000
_cell.length_c   1.000
_cell.angle_alpha   90.00
_cell.angle_beta   90.00
_cell.angle_gamma   90.00
#
_symmetry.space_group_name_H-M   'P 1'
#
loop_
_entity.id
_entity.type
_entity.pdbx_description
1 polymer ?
#
loop_
_entity_poly.entity_id
_entity_poly.type
_entity_poly.pdbx_seq_one_letter_code
_entity_poly.pdbx_strand_id
1 'polypeptide(L)'
;MPVSEEIVAKKATTVMPENPKQTDFQLVRIKSTWCQIKKGEAICNSEDKITISQAKIHGKYMLDTKFQSHNGLVNHGDAALKTTRLAIETMLEELAPNLWEDDLDRLVDFGHLISPELEMKVLPSLMHGEAVNIDMAFMTYVAYERGLLTPEEKADIIQCMKGLELPVWHDDCNLHLIKKALVERLKHCGGKMRMPLPTGLGMAEIFNDISEDTLERAYQLWASECKTTMEEDFLIH
;
A
#
# COMPACT_ATOMS: atom_id res chain seq x y z
N MET A 1 34.55 70.80 -2.73
CA MET A 1 34.68 69.41 -3.23
C MET A 1 33.95 68.53 -2.23
N PRO A 2 32.82 67.88 -2.59
CA PRO A 2 32.14 66.93 -1.72
C PRO A 2 32.76 65.53 -1.84
N VAL A 3 32.50 64.70 -0.83
CA VAL A 3 33.02 63.34 -0.69
C VAL A 3 32.29 62.39 -1.65
N SER A 4 33.01 61.43 -2.23
CA SER A 4 32.43 60.35 -3.03
C SER A 4 31.75 59.31 -2.14
N GLU A 5 30.41 59.23 -2.19
CA GLU A 5 29.65 58.16 -1.55
C GLU A 5 29.77 56.86 -2.35
N GLU A 6 30.27 55.79 -1.73
CA GLU A 6 30.19 54.44 -2.31
C GLU A 6 28.74 53.94 -2.28
N ILE A 7 28.20 53.64 -3.45
CA ILE A 7 26.88 53.01 -3.57
C ILE A 7 27.02 51.53 -3.17
N VAL A 8 26.82 51.24 -1.89
CA VAL A 8 26.73 49.87 -1.38
C VAL A 8 25.46 49.22 -1.93
N ALA A 9 25.63 48.40 -2.97
CA ALA A 9 24.55 47.58 -3.51
C ALA A 9 24.05 46.62 -2.41
N LYS A 10 22.83 46.86 -1.91
CA LYS A 10 22.15 45.95 -0.99
C LYS A 10 21.98 44.60 -1.67
N LYS A 11 22.80 43.61 -1.27
CA LYS A 11 22.65 42.22 -1.69
C LYS A 11 21.28 41.75 -1.16
N ALA A 12 20.32 41.60 -2.07
CA ALA A 12 19.01 41.07 -1.71
C ALA A 12 19.20 39.65 -1.18
N THR A 13 18.96 39.45 0.11
CA THR A 13 18.86 38.11 0.68
C THR A 13 17.58 37.50 0.14
N THR A 14 17.68 36.80 -0.99
CA THR A 14 16.60 35.94 -1.48
C THR A 14 16.40 34.84 -0.44
N VAL A 15 15.45 35.07 0.47
CA VAL A 15 14.85 34.00 1.26
C VAL A 15 14.21 33.06 0.23
N MET A 16 14.85 31.91 0.01
CA MET A 16 14.23 30.84 -0.75
C MET A 16 12.90 30.53 -0.07
N PRO A 17 11.78 30.42 -0.82
CA PRO A 17 10.53 30.00 -0.21
C PRO A 17 10.76 28.67 0.50
N GLU A 18 10.29 28.54 1.73
CA GLU A 18 10.32 27.25 2.42
C GLU A 18 9.65 26.23 1.50
N ASN A 19 10.37 25.15 1.19
CA ASN A 19 9.85 24.09 0.35
C ASN A 19 8.57 23.58 1.03
N PRO A 20 7.39 23.58 0.36
CA PRO A 20 6.14 23.22 0.99
C PRO A 20 6.29 21.84 1.60
N LYS A 21 5.99 21.72 2.91
CA LYS A 21 6.17 20.48 3.65
C LYS A 21 5.38 19.38 2.96
N GLN A 22 6.10 18.33 2.59
CA GLN A 22 5.61 17.13 1.92
C GLN A 22 4.38 16.60 2.67
N THR A 23 3.26 16.49 1.96
CA THR A 23 2.05 15.84 2.46
C THR A 23 2.04 14.42 1.90
N ASP A 24 2.53 13.48 2.70
CA ASP A 24 2.77 12.08 2.34
C ASP A 24 1.44 11.28 2.22
N PHE A 25 1.21 10.58 1.10
CA PHE A 25 -0.06 9.89 0.75
C PHE A 25 0.12 8.54 0.00
N GLN A 26 0.34 7.38 0.66
CA GLN A 26 0.65 6.10 -0.05
C GLN A 26 0.58 4.80 0.83
N LEU A 27 -0.01 3.63 0.47
CA LEU A 27 -0.98 3.20 -0.56
C LEU A 27 -1.54 1.75 -0.32
N VAL A 28 -2.67 1.32 -0.90
CA VAL A 28 -3.05 -0.13 -1.06
C VAL A 28 -3.52 -0.44 -2.48
N ARG A 29 -3.01 -1.52 -3.11
CA ARG A 29 -3.27 -1.88 -4.52
C ARG A 29 -4.16 -3.12 -4.67
N ILE A 30 -5.45 -2.96 -5.01
CA ILE A 30 -6.31 -4.11 -5.33
C ILE A 30 -6.90 -3.98 -6.74
N LYS A 31 -6.45 -4.80 -7.69
CA LYS A 31 -7.05 -5.04 -9.04
C LYS A 31 -7.61 -3.80 -9.79
N SER A 32 -7.00 -2.62 -9.60
CA SER A 32 -7.31 -1.26 -10.12
C SER A 32 -8.18 -0.33 -9.24
N THR A 33 -8.23 -0.56 -7.92
CA THR A 33 -8.87 0.30 -6.92
C THR A 33 -7.96 0.49 -5.68
N TRP A 34 -8.00 1.71 -5.12
CA TRP A 34 -6.95 2.31 -4.30
C TRP A 34 -7.59 3.05 -3.12
N CYS A 35 -6.98 2.98 -1.93
CA CYS A 35 -7.42 3.74 -0.75
C CYS A 35 -6.27 4.63 -0.25
N GLN A 36 -6.61 5.87 0.11
CA GLN A 36 -5.69 6.88 0.65
C GLN A 36 -5.02 6.38 1.93
N ILE A 37 -3.74 6.71 2.10
CA ILE A 37 -2.98 6.41 3.32
C ILE A 37 -2.20 7.66 3.75
N LYS A 38 -2.41 8.20 4.95
CA LYS A 38 -1.71 9.37 5.48
C LYS A 38 -0.73 8.99 6.60
N LYS A 39 0.47 9.55 6.56
CA LYS A 39 1.48 9.38 7.62
C LYS A 39 1.15 10.21 8.86
N GLY A 40 1.07 9.58 10.03
CA GLY A 40 1.09 10.24 11.34
C GLY A 40 -0.15 11.02 11.78
N GLU A 41 -1.28 11.00 11.05
CA GLU A 41 -2.54 11.63 11.48
C GLU A 41 -3.75 10.70 11.30
N ALA A 42 -4.59 10.57 12.33
CA ALA A 42 -5.81 9.77 12.29
C ALA A 42 -6.86 10.37 11.31
N ILE A 43 -7.52 9.51 10.52
CA ILE A 43 -8.43 9.93 9.44
C ILE A 43 -9.62 10.75 9.94
N CYS A 44 -9.66 12.02 9.50
CA CYS A 44 -10.78 12.94 9.73
C CYS A 44 -11.45 13.47 8.45
N ASN A 45 -11.26 12.82 7.29
CA ASN A 45 -12.02 13.11 6.07
C ASN A 45 -13.20 12.13 5.88
N SER A 46 -14.34 12.69 5.47
CA SER A 46 -15.55 11.91 5.17
C SER A 46 -15.44 11.15 3.85
N GLU A 47 -14.73 11.70 2.86
CA GLU A 47 -14.61 11.12 1.52
C GLU A 47 -13.82 9.81 1.49
N ASP A 48 -12.78 9.67 2.33
CA ASP A 48 -11.96 8.45 2.38
C ASP A 48 -12.68 7.31 3.13
N LYS A 49 -13.43 7.65 4.19
CA LYS A 49 -14.38 6.71 4.83
C LYS A 49 -15.48 6.28 3.87
N ILE A 50 -15.93 7.19 2.99
CA ILE A 50 -16.84 6.84 1.90
C ILE A 50 -16.14 5.89 0.92
N THR A 51 -14.91 6.13 0.47
CA THR A 51 -14.21 5.25 -0.50
C THR A 51 -14.00 3.83 0.06
N ILE A 52 -13.51 3.67 1.29
CA ILE A 52 -13.38 2.35 1.94
C ILE A 52 -14.75 1.67 2.08
N SER A 53 -15.78 2.43 2.46
CA SER A 53 -17.17 1.93 2.54
C SER A 53 -17.71 1.53 1.16
N GLN A 54 -17.45 2.31 0.11
CA GLN A 54 -17.85 1.99 -1.27
C GLN A 54 -17.12 0.74 -1.77
N ALA A 55 -15.83 0.56 -1.48
CA ALA A 55 -15.09 -0.64 -1.85
C ALA A 55 -15.64 -1.89 -1.15
N LYS A 56 -15.95 -1.83 0.15
CA LYS A 56 -16.59 -2.93 0.89
C LYS A 56 -18.02 -3.22 0.41
N ILE A 57 -18.83 -2.20 0.11
CA ILE A 57 -20.24 -2.35 -0.28
C ILE A 57 -20.40 -2.74 -1.76
N HIS A 58 -19.54 -2.23 -2.64
CA HIS A 58 -19.65 -2.36 -4.09
C HIS A 58 -18.48 -3.11 -4.74
N GLY A 59 -17.60 -3.75 -3.98
CA GLY A 59 -16.43 -4.47 -4.52
C GLY A 59 -16.79 -5.42 -5.66
N LYS A 60 -17.81 -6.27 -5.44
CA LYS A 60 -18.37 -7.15 -6.47
C LYS A 60 -18.94 -6.39 -7.67
N TYR A 61 -19.71 -5.32 -7.46
CA TYR A 61 -20.22 -4.48 -8.54
C TYR A 61 -19.10 -3.82 -9.37
N MET A 62 -17.99 -3.43 -8.73
CA MET A 62 -16.81 -2.89 -9.43
C MET A 62 -16.07 -3.98 -10.23
N LEU A 63 -15.99 -5.22 -9.73
CA LEU A 63 -15.49 -6.36 -10.51
C LEU A 63 -16.40 -6.65 -11.72
N ASP A 64 -17.71 -6.75 -11.51
CA ASP A 64 -18.72 -7.02 -12.54
C ASP A 64 -18.69 -5.95 -13.66
N THR A 65 -18.46 -4.69 -13.28
CA THR A 65 -18.30 -3.56 -14.22
C THR A 65 -16.87 -3.34 -14.71
N LYS A 66 -15.90 -4.19 -14.31
CA LYS A 66 -14.47 -4.09 -14.67
C LYS A 66 -13.85 -2.71 -14.36
N PHE A 67 -14.30 -2.08 -13.28
CA PHE A 67 -13.98 -0.71 -12.89
C PHE A 67 -14.29 0.33 -14.00
N GLN A 68 -15.31 0.10 -14.83
CA GLN A 68 -15.74 1.03 -15.88
C GLN A 68 -17.02 1.78 -15.51
N SER A 69 -17.06 3.05 -15.89
CA SER A 69 -18.26 3.87 -15.85
C SER A 69 -19.27 3.39 -16.90
N HIS A 70 -20.39 2.82 -16.49
CA HIS A 70 -21.50 2.56 -17.40
C HIS A 70 -22.36 3.81 -17.56
N ASN A 71 -22.27 4.44 -18.74
CA ASN A 71 -23.14 5.54 -19.18
C ASN A 71 -24.63 5.14 -19.09
N GLY A 72 -25.30 5.52 -17.99
CA GLY A 72 -26.73 5.27 -17.80
C GLY A 72 -27.27 5.44 -16.37
N LEU A 73 -26.46 5.23 -15.33
CA LEU A 73 -26.91 5.27 -13.93
C LEU A 73 -26.32 6.44 -13.15
N VAL A 74 -26.89 7.63 -13.38
CA VAL A 74 -26.46 8.94 -12.83
C VAL A 74 -26.66 9.08 -11.29
N ASN A 75 -27.09 8.02 -10.60
CA ASN A 75 -27.44 8.05 -9.17
C ASN A 75 -26.41 7.38 -8.24
N HIS A 76 -25.46 6.62 -8.76
CA HIS A 76 -24.28 6.17 -8.00
C HIS A 76 -23.10 7.02 -8.45
N GLY A 77 -22.70 7.99 -7.62
CA GLY A 77 -21.61 8.92 -7.94
C GLY A 77 -20.30 8.17 -8.18
N ASP A 78 -20.01 7.97 -9.47
CA ASP A 78 -19.16 6.92 -10.04
C ASP A 78 -17.98 6.46 -9.18
N ALA A 79 -18.22 5.39 -8.40
CA ALA A 79 -17.23 4.85 -7.48
C ALA A 79 -16.01 4.30 -8.21
N ALA A 80 -16.20 3.69 -9.39
CA ALA A 80 -15.11 3.17 -10.20
C ALA A 80 -14.22 4.29 -10.73
N LEU A 81 -14.80 5.36 -11.29
CA LEU A 81 -14.05 6.54 -11.73
C LEU A 81 -13.36 7.26 -10.58
N LYS A 82 -14.04 7.50 -9.46
CA LYS A 82 -13.45 8.15 -8.28
C LYS A 82 -12.24 7.38 -7.77
N THR A 83 -12.37 6.06 -7.66
CA THR A 83 -11.31 5.23 -7.10
C THR A 83 -10.16 5.03 -8.09
N THR A 84 -10.45 4.95 -9.40
CA THR A 84 -9.45 4.96 -10.49
C THR A 84 -8.81 6.34 -10.69
N ARG A 85 -9.39 7.42 -10.14
CA ARG A 85 -8.79 8.75 -10.14
C ARG A 85 -7.84 8.92 -8.96
N LEU A 86 -8.33 8.69 -7.73
CA LEU A 86 -7.55 8.74 -6.49
C LEU A 86 -6.29 7.86 -6.58
N ALA A 87 -6.43 6.72 -7.25
CA ALA A 87 -5.35 5.86 -7.71
C ALA A 87 -4.17 6.58 -8.37
N ILE A 88 -4.47 7.27 -9.46
CA ILE A 88 -3.48 7.87 -10.35
C ILE A 88 -2.90 9.10 -9.65
N GLU A 89 -3.73 9.85 -8.93
CA GLU A 89 -3.29 10.99 -8.12
C GLU A 89 -2.29 10.55 -7.04
N THR A 90 -2.63 9.58 -6.18
CA THR A 90 -1.71 9.08 -5.11
C THR A 90 -0.46 8.37 -5.65
N MET A 91 -0.54 7.67 -6.79
CA MET A 91 0.66 7.12 -7.44
C MET A 91 1.59 8.23 -7.95
N LEU A 92 1.02 9.29 -8.55
CA LEU A 92 1.79 10.42 -9.09
C LEU A 92 2.36 11.31 -8.00
N GLU A 93 1.65 11.55 -6.89
CA GLU A 93 2.10 12.37 -5.76
C GLU A 93 3.43 11.90 -5.18
N GLU A 94 3.72 10.61 -5.29
CA GLU A 94 4.88 9.98 -4.68
C GLU A 94 5.96 9.56 -5.71
N LEU A 95 5.56 9.16 -6.92
CA LEU A 95 6.52 8.94 -8.00
C LEU A 95 7.05 10.25 -8.60
N ALA A 96 6.27 11.33 -8.67
CA ALA A 96 6.73 12.60 -9.23
C ALA A 96 7.93 13.24 -8.49
N PRO A 97 7.99 13.29 -7.14
CA PRO A 97 9.14 13.82 -6.42
C PRO A 97 10.35 12.87 -6.38
N ASN A 98 10.14 11.56 -6.56
CA ASN A 98 11.17 10.51 -6.40
C ASN A 98 11.27 9.58 -7.63
N LEU A 99 11.18 10.16 -8.83
CA LEU A 99 10.95 9.40 -10.06
C LEU A 99 12.12 8.46 -10.43
N TRP A 100 13.35 8.83 -10.05
CA TRP A 100 14.56 8.03 -10.28
C TRP A 100 14.98 7.16 -9.08
N GLU A 101 14.13 7.07 -8.05
CA GLU A 101 14.36 6.24 -6.86
C GLU A 101 15.64 6.63 -6.07
N ASP A 102 15.96 7.92 -6.04
CA ASP A 102 17.04 8.50 -5.22
C ASP A 102 16.76 8.33 -3.71
N ASP A 103 15.48 8.33 -3.31
CA ASP A 103 15.04 7.81 -2.02
C ASP A 103 14.47 6.39 -2.18
N LEU A 104 14.86 5.51 -1.27
CA LEU A 104 14.46 4.10 -1.23
C LEU A 104 13.41 3.82 -0.14
N ASP A 105 13.04 4.80 0.69
CA ASP A 105 11.96 4.69 1.67
C ASP A 105 10.60 4.93 0.99
N ARG A 106 10.20 3.98 0.14
CA ARG A 106 9.01 4.06 -0.74
C ARG A 106 7.85 3.24 -0.18
N LEU A 107 6.68 3.84 0.01
CA LEU A 107 5.47 3.11 0.42
C LEU A 107 4.80 2.38 -0.76
N VAL A 108 5.10 2.73 -2.03
CA VAL A 108 4.68 1.98 -3.24
C VAL A 108 5.26 0.58 -3.31
N ASP A 109 6.34 0.31 -2.57
CA ASP A 109 6.89 -1.04 -2.44
C ASP A 109 6.00 -1.95 -1.55
N PHE A 110 4.87 -1.46 -1.01
CA PHE A 110 3.92 -2.26 -0.25
C PHE A 110 3.26 -3.33 -1.13
N GLY A 111 3.55 -4.60 -0.82
CA GLY A 111 3.20 -5.73 -1.67
C GLY A 111 4.29 -6.13 -2.67
N HIS A 112 5.51 -5.57 -2.60
CA HIS A 112 6.66 -5.91 -3.45
C HIS A 112 7.90 -6.36 -2.66
N LEU A 113 7.70 -6.89 -1.45
CA LEU A 113 8.76 -7.39 -0.58
C LEU A 113 9.06 -8.88 -0.80
N ILE A 114 8.01 -9.66 -0.99
CA ILE A 114 8.05 -11.11 -1.21
C ILE A 114 7.38 -11.48 -2.55
N SER A 115 6.50 -10.63 -3.08
CA SER A 115 5.76 -10.93 -4.32
C SER A 115 6.66 -11.19 -5.55
N PRO A 116 7.83 -10.55 -5.77
CA PRO A 116 8.65 -10.85 -6.94
C PRO A 116 9.20 -12.29 -6.92
N GLU A 117 9.60 -12.76 -5.74
CA GLU A 117 10.08 -14.13 -5.51
C GLU A 117 8.95 -15.16 -5.55
N LEU A 118 7.78 -14.82 -5.01
CA LEU A 118 6.59 -15.66 -5.10
C LEU A 118 6.12 -15.81 -6.55
N GLU A 119 5.91 -14.69 -7.25
CA GLU A 119 5.50 -14.64 -8.65
C GLU A 119 6.42 -15.52 -9.51
N MET A 120 7.74 -15.27 -9.45
CA MET A 120 8.72 -16.02 -10.23
C MET A 120 8.78 -17.51 -9.88
N LYS A 121 8.55 -17.90 -8.62
CA LYS A 121 8.53 -19.31 -8.22
C LYS A 121 7.34 -20.07 -8.79
N VAL A 122 6.17 -19.43 -8.88
CA VAL A 122 4.90 -20.11 -9.20
C VAL A 122 4.40 -19.86 -10.62
N LEU A 123 5.16 -19.15 -11.47
CA LEU A 123 4.78 -18.92 -12.87
C LEU A 123 4.41 -20.25 -13.58
N PRO A 124 3.30 -20.29 -14.34
CA PRO A 124 2.38 -19.20 -14.68
C PRO A 124 1.12 -19.12 -13.78
N SER A 125 1.14 -19.69 -12.56
CA SER A 125 -0.06 -19.92 -11.74
C SER A 125 -0.65 -18.70 -11.03
N LEU A 126 0.14 -17.65 -10.80
CA LEU A 126 -0.34 -16.38 -10.23
C LEU A 126 -0.06 -15.23 -11.20
N MET A 127 -1.02 -14.33 -11.33
CA MET A 127 -0.79 -13.03 -11.97
C MET A 127 -0.03 -12.11 -11.01
N HIS A 128 0.73 -11.15 -11.54
CA HIS A 128 1.47 -10.15 -10.74
C HIS A 128 0.64 -9.51 -9.61
N GLY A 129 -0.58 -9.04 -9.92
CA GLY A 129 -1.47 -8.42 -8.93
C GLY A 129 -1.97 -9.37 -7.82
N GLU A 130 -1.89 -10.68 -8.04
CA GLU A 130 -2.29 -11.71 -7.08
C GLU A 130 -1.14 -12.06 -6.15
N ALA A 131 0.08 -12.20 -6.70
CA ALA A 131 1.30 -12.31 -5.90
C ALA A 131 1.51 -11.08 -5.00
N VAL A 132 1.26 -9.88 -5.52
CA VAL A 132 1.29 -8.62 -4.76
C VAL A 132 0.23 -8.59 -3.65
N ASN A 133 -0.96 -9.17 -3.87
CA ASN A 133 -1.99 -9.23 -2.82
C ASN A 133 -1.66 -10.21 -1.70
N ILE A 134 -1.04 -11.35 -2.02
CA ILE A 134 -0.55 -12.31 -1.03
C ILE A 134 0.54 -11.69 -0.14
N ASP A 135 1.41 -10.87 -0.74
CA ASP A 135 2.42 -10.08 -0.02
C ASP A 135 1.78 -9.04 0.92
N MET A 136 0.88 -8.18 0.40
CA MET A 136 0.16 -7.21 1.24
C MET A 136 -0.64 -7.89 2.37
N ALA A 137 -1.26 -9.04 2.10
CA ALA A 137 -1.95 -9.83 3.11
C ALA A 137 -0.97 -10.24 4.22
N PHE A 138 0.15 -10.90 3.90
CA PHE A 138 1.15 -11.28 4.88
C PHE A 138 1.73 -10.08 5.64
N MET A 139 2.06 -8.98 4.95
CA MET A 139 2.56 -7.74 5.59
C MET A 139 1.52 -7.09 6.52
N THR A 140 0.22 -7.26 6.26
CA THR A 140 -0.83 -6.85 7.20
C THR A 140 -0.78 -7.66 8.51
N TYR A 141 -0.46 -8.96 8.45
CA TYR A 141 -0.22 -9.77 9.65
C TYR A 141 1.08 -9.40 10.36
N VAL A 142 2.15 -9.03 9.63
CA VAL A 142 3.40 -8.50 10.22
C VAL A 142 3.16 -7.19 10.97
N ALA A 143 2.36 -6.29 10.39
CA ALA A 143 1.96 -5.03 11.03
C ALA A 143 1.14 -5.28 12.31
N TYR A 144 0.16 -6.19 12.25
CA TYR A 144 -0.64 -6.59 13.40
C TYR A 144 0.21 -7.21 14.53
N GLU A 145 1.11 -8.15 14.23
CA GLU A 145 2.02 -8.76 15.22
C GLU A 145 3.06 -7.80 15.81
N ARG A 146 3.30 -6.66 15.14
CA ARG A 146 4.10 -5.54 15.64
C ARG A 146 3.28 -4.55 16.48
N GLY A 147 1.96 -4.73 16.58
CA GLY A 147 1.04 -3.86 17.31
C GLY A 147 0.70 -2.56 16.57
N LEU A 148 0.86 -2.53 15.24
CA LEU A 148 0.59 -1.35 14.39
C LEU A 148 -0.86 -1.26 13.92
N LEU A 149 -1.64 -2.33 14.07
CA LEU A 149 -3.06 -2.41 13.66
C LEU A 149 -3.90 -3.00 14.78
N THR A 150 -5.16 -2.60 14.90
CA THR A 150 -6.12 -3.34 15.72
C THR A 150 -6.57 -4.65 15.04
N PRO A 151 -7.15 -5.62 15.79
CA PRO A 151 -7.73 -6.82 15.19
C PRO A 151 -8.79 -6.51 14.13
N GLU A 152 -9.58 -5.44 14.34
CA GLU A 152 -10.63 -4.98 13.44
C GLU A 152 -10.04 -4.39 12.15
N GLU A 153 -8.98 -3.57 12.23
CA GLU A 153 -8.31 -3.01 11.05
C GLU A 153 -7.65 -4.10 10.20
N LYS A 154 -6.97 -5.05 10.85
CA LYS A 154 -6.41 -6.25 10.18
C LYS A 154 -7.52 -7.00 9.45
N ALA A 155 -8.62 -7.31 10.14
CA ALA A 155 -9.75 -8.04 9.56
C ALA A 155 -10.39 -7.27 8.39
N ASP A 156 -10.54 -5.95 8.52
CA ASP A 156 -11.10 -5.08 7.49
C ASP A 156 -10.28 -5.07 6.20
N ILE A 157 -8.94 -5.04 6.30
CA ILE A 157 -8.05 -5.12 5.14
C ILE A 157 -8.19 -6.47 4.43
N ILE A 158 -8.12 -7.58 5.18
CA ILE A 158 -8.22 -8.94 4.63
C ILE A 158 -9.61 -9.21 4.04
N GLN A 159 -10.68 -8.72 4.66
CA GLN A 159 -12.05 -8.82 4.12
C GLN A 159 -12.22 -7.98 2.84
N CYS A 160 -11.58 -6.81 2.75
CA CYS A 160 -11.57 -6.01 1.52
C CYS A 160 -10.90 -6.78 0.36
N MET A 161 -9.74 -7.42 0.61
CA MET A 161 -9.06 -8.26 -0.38
C MET A 161 -9.93 -9.43 -0.84
N LYS A 162 -10.55 -10.17 0.09
CA LYS A 162 -11.45 -11.29 -0.22
C LYS A 162 -12.69 -10.85 -1.00
N GLY A 163 -13.32 -9.74 -0.60
CA GLY A 163 -14.48 -9.15 -1.30
C GLY A 163 -14.19 -8.58 -2.69
N LEU A 164 -12.91 -8.50 -3.06
CA LEU A 164 -12.42 -8.12 -4.38
C LEU A 164 -11.80 -9.31 -5.14
N GLU A 165 -12.13 -10.55 -4.72
CA GLU A 165 -11.76 -11.81 -5.37
C GLU A 165 -10.23 -11.90 -5.63
N LEU A 166 -9.45 -11.52 -4.61
CA LEU A 166 -8.00 -11.68 -4.59
C LEU A 166 -7.55 -12.76 -3.60
N PRO A 167 -6.54 -13.57 -3.96
CA PRO A 167 -5.96 -14.53 -3.04
C PRO A 167 -5.21 -13.79 -1.94
N VAL A 168 -5.45 -14.22 -0.70
CA VAL A 168 -4.73 -13.76 0.50
C VAL A 168 -3.80 -14.83 1.06
N TRP A 169 -3.66 -15.96 0.37
CA TRP A 169 -2.81 -17.11 0.73
C TRP A 169 -2.35 -17.84 -0.54
N HIS A 170 -1.17 -18.47 -0.48
CA HIS A 170 -0.72 -19.47 -1.47
C HIS A 170 0.31 -20.39 -0.81
N ASP A 171 0.22 -21.71 -1.02
CA ASP A 171 1.06 -22.68 -0.28
C ASP A 171 2.56 -22.58 -0.57
N ASP A 172 2.94 -22.12 -1.77
CA ASP A 172 4.35 -21.83 -2.09
C ASP A 172 4.91 -20.58 -1.39
N CYS A 173 4.06 -19.72 -0.84
CA CYS A 173 4.42 -18.54 -0.06
C CYS A 173 4.74 -18.90 1.40
N ASN A 174 5.57 -19.93 1.57
CA ASN A 174 5.97 -20.42 2.89
C ASN A 174 7.09 -19.58 3.51
N LEU A 175 7.32 -19.78 4.82
CA LEU A 175 8.32 -19.05 5.60
C LEU A 175 9.74 -19.08 5.00
N HIS A 176 10.13 -20.16 4.31
CA HIS A 176 11.43 -20.22 3.63
C HIS A 176 11.51 -19.27 2.43
N LEU A 177 10.45 -19.19 1.61
CA LEU A 177 10.37 -18.19 0.54
C LEU A 177 10.39 -16.77 1.10
N ILE A 178 9.61 -16.50 2.14
CA ILE A 178 9.54 -15.18 2.79
C ILE A 178 10.93 -14.75 3.26
N LYS A 179 11.65 -15.61 4.01
CA LYS A 179 13.01 -15.31 4.48
C LYS A 179 13.99 -15.11 3.33
N LYS A 180 13.91 -15.91 2.25
CA LYS A 180 14.73 -15.73 1.04
C LYS A 180 14.47 -14.35 0.41
N ALA A 181 13.21 -14.00 0.18
CA ALA A 181 12.85 -12.77 -0.51
C ALA A 181 13.25 -11.51 0.27
N LEU A 182 13.08 -11.50 1.59
CA LEU A 182 13.55 -10.41 2.45
C LEU A 182 15.09 -10.27 2.43
N VAL A 183 15.83 -11.38 2.31
CA VAL A 183 17.30 -11.35 2.11
C VAL A 183 17.68 -10.78 0.74
N GLU A 184 16.95 -11.08 -0.33
CA GLU A 184 17.19 -10.44 -1.63
C GLU A 184 16.83 -8.94 -1.60
N ARG A 185 15.67 -8.55 -1.04
CA ARG A 185 15.28 -7.14 -0.83
C ARG A 185 16.38 -6.35 -0.12
N LEU A 186 16.98 -6.91 0.94
CA LEU A 186 18.05 -6.27 1.70
C LEU A 186 19.29 -5.92 0.84
N LYS A 187 19.62 -6.76 -0.17
CA LYS A 187 20.70 -6.48 -1.12
C LYS A 187 20.35 -5.34 -2.07
N HIS A 188 19.09 -5.27 -2.51
CA HIS A 188 18.61 -4.26 -3.45
C HIS A 188 18.37 -2.89 -2.79
N CYS A 189 17.91 -2.85 -1.53
CA CYS A 189 17.55 -1.60 -0.82
C CYS A 189 18.73 -0.95 -0.05
N GLY A 190 19.97 -1.28 -0.40
CA GLY A 190 21.18 -0.66 0.17
C GLY A 190 21.51 -1.11 1.59
N GLY A 191 21.22 -2.36 1.96
CA GLY A 191 21.52 -2.90 3.29
C GLY A 191 20.52 -2.51 4.38
N LYS A 192 19.37 -1.94 4.00
CA LYS A 192 18.21 -1.65 4.85
C LYS A 192 16.98 -2.39 4.34
N MET A 193 16.12 -2.88 5.23
CA MET A 193 14.94 -3.67 4.83
C MET A 193 13.85 -2.81 4.19
N ARG A 194 13.69 -1.55 4.64
CA ARG A 194 12.75 -0.55 4.13
C ARG A 194 11.36 -1.14 3.88
N MET A 195 10.78 -1.69 4.93
CA MET A 195 9.50 -2.40 4.88
C MET A 195 8.34 -1.44 5.12
N PRO A 196 7.58 -1.04 4.09
CA PRO A 196 6.32 -0.35 4.29
C PRO A 196 5.33 -1.28 5.00
N LEU A 197 4.84 -0.85 6.16
CA LEU A 197 3.77 -1.52 6.89
C LEU A 197 2.63 -0.54 7.17
N PRO A 198 1.36 -0.99 7.08
CA PRO A 198 0.24 -0.19 7.53
C PRO A 198 0.30 0.05 9.05
N THR A 199 0.01 1.28 9.48
CA THR A 199 -0.06 1.74 10.87
C THR A 199 -1.46 2.17 11.30
N GLY A 200 -2.45 1.80 10.48
CA GLY A 200 -3.88 2.02 10.65
C GLY A 200 -4.58 1.82 9.31
N LEU A 201 -5.92 1.80 9.30
CA LEU A 201 -6.64 2.01 8.03
C LEU A 201 -6.23 3.36 7.46
N GLY A 202 -5.70 3.36 6.24
CA GLY A 202 -5.19 4.57 5.63
C GLY A 202 -4.06 5.24 6.42
N MET A 203 -3.18 4.48 7.07
CA MET A 203 -1.90 4.98 7.60
C MET A 203 -0.78 3.96 7.33
N ALA A 204 0.45 4.39 7.03
CA ALA A 204 1.61 3.51 6.81
C ALA A 204 2.95 4.20 7.08
N GLU A 205 3.95 3.42 7.45
CA GLU A 205 5.33 3.87 7.73
C GLU A 205 6.37 2.84 7.28
N ILE A 206 7.64 3.27 7.16
CA ILE A 206 8.76 2.42 6.72
C ILE A 206 9.55 1.90 7.92
N PHE A 207 9.63 0.58 8.06
CA PHE A 207 10.32 -0.10 9.15
C PHE A 207 11.61 -0.80 8.68
N ASN A 208 12.60 -0.90 9.57
CA ASN A 208 13.91 -1.48 9.27
C ASN A 208 14.36 -2.54 10.31
N ASP A 209 13.54 -2.75 11.33
CA ASP A 209 13.85 -3.43 12.59
C ASP A 209 12.77 -4.47 12.95
N ILE A 210 12.19 -5.11 11.92
CA ILE A 210 11.26 -6.23 12.11
C ILE A 210 12.08 -7.46 12.53
N SER A 211 11.80 -8.03 13.70
CA SER A 211 12.48 -9.23 14.18
C SER A 211 11.99 -10.49 13.47
N GLU A 212 12.86 -11.49 13.38
CA GLU A 212 12.53 -12.81 12.84
C GLU A 212 11.38 -13.46 13.60
N ASP A 213 11.35 -13.36 14.94
CA ASP A 213 10.24 -13.85 15.77
C ASP A 213 8.88 -13.23 15.37
N THR A 214 8.87 -11.96 14.95
CA THR A 214 7.64 -11.26 14.54
C THR A 214 7.17 -11.74 13.17
N LEU A 215 8.10 -12.00 12.24
CA LEU A 215 7.79 -12.63 10.95
C LEU A 215 7.25 -14.06 11.14
N GLU A 216 7.81 -14.83 12.08
CA GLU A 216 7.37 -16.20 12.36
C GLU A 216 5.98 -16.26 13.00
N ARG A 217 5.69 -15.43 14.01
CA ARG A 217 4.34 -15.34 14.58
C ARG A 217 3.33 -14.86 13.55
N ALA A 218 3.68 -13.85 12.75
CA ALA A 218 2.81 -13.34 11.68
C ALA A 218 2.50 -14.44 10.66
N TYR A 219 3.51 -15.24 10.27
CA TYR A 219 3.32 -16.36 9.36
C TYR A 219 2.42 -17.46 9.95
N GLN A 220 2.61 -17.81 11.22
CA GLN A 220 1.75 -18.80 11.90
C GLN A 220 0.29 -18.33 11.99
N LEU A 221 0.06 -17.08 12.38
CA LEU A 221 -1.29 -16.51 12.47
C LEU A 221 -1.95 -16.41 11.09
N TRP A 222 -1.24 -15.85 10.11
CA TRP A 222 -1.68 -15.75 8.71
C TRP A 222 -2.05 -17.12 8.12
N ALA A 223 -1.19 -18.12 8.29
CA ALA A 223 -1.44 -19.49 7.86
C ALA A 223 -2.67 -20.09 8.54
N SER A 224 -2.86 -19.85 9.84
CA SER A 224 -4.01 -20.39 10.58
C SER A 224 -5.36 -19.78 10.15
N GLU A 225 -5.38 -18.49 9.79
CA GLU A 225 -6.62 -17.78 9.43
C GLU A 225 -6.95 -17.83 7.91
N CYS A 226 -5.93 -17.86 7.05
CA CYS A 226 -6.12 -17.72 5.59
C CYS A 226 -5.98 -19.01 4.78
N LYS A 227 -5.29 -20.04 5.29
CA LYS A 227 -5.09 -21.30 4.53
C LYS A 227 -6.38 -22.10 4.36
N THR A 228 -7.25 -22.08 5.36
CA THR A 228 -8.49 -22.87 5.40
C THR A 228 -9.66 -22.23 4.64
N THR A 229 -9.60 -20.94 4.30
CA THR A 229 -10.77 -20.25 3.70
C THR A 229 -10.99 -20.52 2.20
N MET A 230 -10.22 -21.41 1.55
CA MET A 230 -10.44 -21.75 0.14
C MET A 230 -11.27 -23.02 -0.10
N GLU A 231 -11.55 -23.84 0.92
CA GLU A 231 -12.34 -25.06 0.75
C GLU A 231 -13.86 -24.88 1.00
N GLU A 232 -14.27 -23.87 1.77
CA GLU A 232 -15.69 -23.66 2.10
C GLU A 232 -16.50 -22.97 0.98
N ASP A 233 -15.88 -22.08 0.18
CA ASP A 233 -16.56 -21.34 -0.89
C ASP A 233 -16.90 -22.18 -2.13
N PHE A 234 -16.41 -23.42 -2.24
CA PHE A 234 -16.75 -24.36 -3.32
C PHE A 234 -17.89 -25.33 -2.97
N LEU A 235 -18.47 -25.23 -1.76
CA LEU A 235 -19.47 -26.18 -1.25
C LEU A 235 -20.89 -25.62 -1.11
N ILE A 236 -21.15 -24.39 -1.57
CA ILE A 236 -22.50 -23.80 -1.60
C ILE A 236 -22.94 -23.57 -3.05
N HIS A 237 -24.00 -24.29 -3.41
CA HIS A 237 -24.64 -24.43 -4.73
C HIS A 237 -24.96 -23.13 -5.50
#